data_AF-A0A353XYB9-F1
#
_entry.id   AF-A0A353XYB9-F1
#
_cell.length_a   1.000
_cell.length_b   1.000
_cell.length_c   1.000
_cell.angle_alpha   90.00
_cell.angle_beta   90.00
_cell.angle_gamma   90.00
#
_symmetry.space_group_name_H-M   'P 1'
#
loop_
_entity.id
_entity.type
_entity.pdbx_description
1 polymer ?
#
loop_
_entity_poly.entity_id
_entity_poly.type
_entity_poly.pdbx_seq_one_letter_code
_entity_poly.pdbx_strand_id
1 'polypeptide(L)'
;PTKAGSYSIPAIEIPWWNINTDKMEIARLDAIDIKASGEEVKTDLSQPGRSTSETQPAAAATDRPQASQWWKTAALLFALLWLLTIAALFWYFKLRKPKPRKPADGNGHKPLLDSLEAVTQYGRLRCRKVIQAARSNNPQAARNALLKWGESVFPEVQIHSLSSLVQQLDGALATEVEKLNLSLYSIDPGEWSGSELAESILKWHNSKNQDQHKQAERLPPLNKL
;
A
#
# COMPACT_ATOMS: atom_id res chain seq x y z
N PRO A 1 -0.68 31.96 28.78
CA PRO A 1 -0.62 31.56 30.22
C PRO A 1 0.57 30.62 30.50
N THR A 2 1.66 31.17 31.02
CA THR A 2 2.88 30.45 31.43
C THR A 2 3.02 30.58 32.95
N LYS A 3 2.30 29.74 33.71
CA LYS A 3 2.38 29.76 35.18
C LYS A 3 3.59 28.93 35.64
N ALA A 4 4.45 29.55 36.45
CA ALA A 4 5.49 28.85 37.20
C ALA A 4 4.84 27.84 38.17
N GLY A 5 5.43 26.65 38.30
CA GLY A 5 4.89 25.57 39.12
C GLY A 5 5.85 24.40 39.25
N SER A 6 5.73 23.64 40.35
CA SER A 6 6.49 22.40 40.57
C SER A 6 5.63 21.21 40.12
N TYR A 7 6.19 20.33 39.29
CA TYR A 7 5.55 19.12 38.80
C TYR A 7 6.34 17.90 39.27
N SER A 8 5.68 16.96 39.92
CA SER A 8 6.28 15.68 40.33
C SER A 8 5.81 14.59 39.38
N ILE A 9 6.75 13.93 38.72
CA ILE A 9 6.50 12.74 37.89
C ILE A 9 6.65 11.53 38.81
N PRO A 10 5.62 10.68 38.97
CA PRO A 10 5.69 9.51 39.84
C PRO A 10 6.66 8.47 39.27
N ALA A 11 7.12 7.54 40.11
CA ALA A 11 7.89 6.39 39.66
C ALA A 11 7.06 5.52 38.69
N ILE A 12 7.67 5.05 37.61
CA ILE A 12 7.02 4.25 36.57
C ILE A 12 7.81 2.97 36.35
N GLU A 13 7.09 1.86 36.18
CA GLU A 13 7.64 0.55 35.82
C GLU A 13 7.04 0.09 34.50
N ILE A 14 7.89 -0.32 33.55
CA ILE A 14 7.46 -0.78 32.23
C ILE A 14 8.04 -2.18 32.00
N PRO A 15 7.21 -3.23 31.91
CA PRO A 15 7.65 -4.54 31.47
C PRO A 15 7.96 -4.50 29.97
N TRP A 16 9.11 -5.02 29.57
CA TRP A 16 9.56 -5.06 28.17
C TRP A 16 10.25 -6.40 27.86
N TRP A 17 10.21 -6.80 26.60
CA TRP A 17 10.87 -8.03 26.14
C TRP A 17 12.29 -7.72 25.68
N ASN A 18 13.29 -8.28 26.36
CA ASN A 18 14.69 -8.09 26.01
C ASN A 18 15.11 -9.14 24.97
N ILE A 19 15.37 -8.69 23.74
CA ILE A 19 15.77 -9.57 22.62
C ILE A 19 17.16 -10.20 22.78
N ASN A 20 18.01 -9.66 23.64
CA ASN A 20 19.35 -10.22 23.89
C ASN A 20 19.31 -11.36 24.91
N THR A 21 18.37 -11.29 25.87
CA THR A 21 18.21 -12.29 26.94
C THR A 21 17.02 -13.21 26.74
N ASP A 22 16.18 -12.93 25.72
CA ASP A 22 14.94 -13.62 25.34
C ASP A 22 13.96 -13.82 26.51
N LYS A 23 13.85 -12.77 27.34
CA LYS A 23 13.07 -12.79 28.58
C LYS A 23 12.33 -11.48 28.81
N MET A 24 11.30 -11.56 29.64
CA MET A 24 10.58 -10.39 30.12
C MET A 24 11.39 -9.74 31.27
N GLU A 25 11.73 -8.47 31.09
CA GLU A 25 12.46 -7.65 32.07
C GLU A 25 11.65 -6.37 32.38
N ILE A 26 11.93 -5.72 33.52
CA ILE A 26 11.20 -4.53 33.97
C ILE A 26 12.18 -3.34 34.01
N ALA A 27 11.85 -2.29 33.27
CA ALA A 27 12.54 -1.01 33.38
C ALA A 27 11.84 -0.16 34.45
N ARG A 28 12.58 0.28 35.47
CA ARG A 28 12.08 1.17 36.53
C ARG A 28 12.68 2.56 36.35
N LEU A 29 11.82 3.57 36.40
CA LEU A 29 12.21 4.98 36.45
C LEU A 29 11.72 5.56 37.78
N ASP A 30 12.62 6.13 38.56
CA ASP A 30 12.30 6.73 39.87
C ASP A 30 11.55 8.06 39.70
N ALA A 31 10.92 8.54 40.78
CA ALA A 31 10.18 9.79 40.78
C ALA A 31 11.12 11.00 40.55
N ILE A 32 10.66 11.96 39.75
CA ILE A 32 11.43 13.16 39.38
C ILE A 32 10.60 14.41 39.61
N ASP A 33 11.16 15.36 40.37
CA ASP A 33 10.58 16.68 40.59
C ASP A 33 11.16 17.71 39.62
N ILE A 34 10.30 18.34 38.83
CA ILE A 34 10.65 19.39 37.86
C ILE A 34 10.10 20.73 38.35
N LYS A 35 10.97 21.74 38.47
CA LYS A 35 10.57 23.12 38.75
C LYS A 35 10.56 23.94 37.47
N ALA A 36 9.38 24.40 37.05
CA ALA A 36 9.25 25.32 35.91
C ALA A 36 9.32 26.77 36.41
N SER A 37 10.36 27.51 36.01
CA SER A 37 10.48 28.95 36.29
C SER A 37 9.84 29.73 35.14
N GLY A 38 8.71 30.40 35.42
CA GLY A 38 8.07 31.34 34.51
C GLY A 38 8.45 32.76 34.89
N GLU A 39 9.01 33.52 33.95
CA GLU A 39 9.34 34.93 34.16
C GLU A 39 8.06 35.76 33.98
N GLU A 40 7.55 36.28 35.10
CA GLU A 40 6.38 37.16 35.13
C GLU A 40 6.87 38.59 34.84
N VAL A 41 6.71 39.06 33.60
CA VAL A 41 6.91 40.48 33.26
C VAL A 41 5.77 41.27 33.92
N LYS A 42 6.06 41.90 35.05
CA LYS A 42 5.21 42.94 35.64
C LYS A 42 5.37 44.22 34.83
N THR A 43 4.44 44.46 33.91
CA THR A 43 4.26 45.78 33.31
C THR A 43 3.45 46.64 34.28
N ASP A 44 4.12 47.58 34.92
CA ASP A 44 3.51 48.67 35.67
C ASP A 44 2.76 49.58 34.68
N LEU A 45 1.44 49.64 34.78
CA LEU A 45 0.60 50.56 33.99
C LEU A 45 0.05 51.63 34.92
N SER A 46 0.69 52.80 34.89
CA SER A 46 0.21 54.04 35.49
C SER A 46 -1.23 54.34 35.05
N GLN A 47 -2.10 54.48 36.05
CA GLN A 47 -3.49 54.87 35.90
C GLN A 47 -3.64 56.39 35.98
N PRO A 48 -4.31 57.05 35.02
CA PRO A 48 -4.87 58.38 35.24
C PRO A 48 -6.40 58.32 35.40
N GLY A 49 -6.88 58.94 36.48
CA GLY A 49 -8.13 59.71 36.57
C GLY A 49 -9.45 59.05 36.17
N ARG A 50 -10.22 58.59 37.18
CA ARG A 50 -11.67 58.44 37.06
C ARG A 50 -12.33 59.83 37.04
N SER A 51 -12.98 60.18 35.93
CA SER A 51 -14.08 61.15 35.92
C SER A 51 -15.38 60.38 35.79
N THR A 52 -16.23 60.52 36.80
CA THR A 52 -17.60 60.01 36.82
C THR A 52 -18.46 60.90 35.91
N SER A 53 -19.15 60.29 34.95
CA SER A 53 -20.36 60.88 34.38
C SER A 53 -21.35 59.76 34.15
N GLU A 54 -22.41 59.77 34.97
CA GLU A 54 -23.63 59.03 34.72
C GLU A 54 -24.27 59.59 33.45
N THR A 55 -24.54 58.72 32.47
CA THR A 55 -25.48 59.00 31.39
C THR A 55 -26.30 57.74 31.15
N GLN A 56 -27.61 57.99 31.17
CA GLN A 56 -28.72 57.06 31.11
C GLN A 56 -28.67 56.12 29.87
N PRO A 57 -29.24 54.91 29.95
CA PRO A 57 -29.09 53.92 28.88
C PRO A 57 -29.92 54.33 27.66
N ALA A 58 -29.24 54.74 26.58
CA ALA A 58 -29.82 54.77 25.25
C ALA A 58 -29.98 53.32 24.76
N ALA A 59 -31.18 52.96 24.33
CA ALA A 59 -31.53 51.65 23.81
C ALA A 59 -30.55 51.23 22.70
N ALA A 60 -29.76 50.19 23.00
CA ALA A 60 -28.93 49.54 22.00
C ALA A 60 -29.84 48.79 21.03
N ALA A 61 -30.06 49.35 19.84
CA ALA A 61 -30.48 48.58 18.69
C ALA A 61 -29.43 47.48 18.48
N THR A 62 -29.80 46.24 18.78
CA THR A 62 -28.99 45.07 18.47
C THR A 62 -29.03 44.88 16.96
N ASP A 63 -28.02 45.40 16.26
CA ASP A 63 -27.71 44.93 14.92
C ASP A 63 -27.33 43.46 15.03
N ARG A 64 -28.31 42.59 14.77
CA ARG A 64 -28.06 41.18 14.54
C ARG A 64 -27.06 41.11 13.38
N PRO A 65 -25.87 40.51 13.54
CA PRO A 65 -25.01 40.28 12.39
C PRO A 65 -25.82 39.41 11.43
N GLN A 66 -26.17 39.97 10.28
CA GLN A 66 -26.80 39.24 9.21
C GLN A 66 -25.86 38.07 8.93
N ALA A 67 -26.24 36.86 9.36
CA ALA A 67 -25.42 35.67 9.25
C ALA A 67 -25.17 35.44 7.76
N SER A 68 -24.03 35.93 7.28
CA SER A 68 -23.72 36.02 5.88
C SER A 68 -23.63 34.60 5.34
N GLN A 69 -24.55 34.26 4.45
CA GLN A 69 -24.69 32.92 3.89
C GLN A 69 -23.56 32.59 2.88
N TRP A 70 -22.49 33.38 2.87
CA TRP A 70 -21.35 33.23 1.96
C TRP A 70 -20.66 31.86 2.12
N TRP A 71 -20.64 31.31 3.34
CA TRP A 71 -20.08 29.99 3.58
C TRP A 71 -20.93 28.89 2.93
N LYS A 72 -22.26 29.09 2.83
CA LYS A 72 -23.16 28.15 2.15
C LYS A 72 -22.99 28.22 0.64
N THR A 73 -22.83 29.42 0.07
CA THR A 73 -22.55 29.55 -1.37
C THR A 73 -21.17 28.99 -1.72
N ALA A 74 -20.16 29.22 -0.89
CA ALA A 74 -18.83 28.63 -1.04
C ALA A 74 -18.88 27.09 -0.93
N ALA A 75 -19.59 26.55 0.06
CA ALA A 75 -19.77 25.09 0.22
C ALA A 75 -20.55 24.49 -0.95
N LEU A 76 -21.59 25.16 -1.45
CA LEU A 76 -22.38 24.72 -2.59
C LEU A 76 -21.53 24.69 -3.87
N LEU A 77 -20.75 25.74 -4.12
CA LEU A 77 -19.81 25.78 -5.26
C LEU A 77 -18.77 24.67 -5.15
N PHE A 78 -18.21 24.45 -3.97
CA PHE A 78 -17.22 23.39 -3.76
C PHE A 78 -17.83 22.00 -3.96
N ALA A 79 -19.04 21.77 -3.48
CA ALA A 79 -19.78 20.52 -3.69
C ALA A 79 -20.09 20.29 -5.18
N LEU A 80 -20.47 21.34 -5.92
CA LEU A 80 -20.69 21.27 -7.36
C LEU A 80 -19.40 20.91 -8.11
N LEU A 81 -18.29 21.54 -7.74
CA LEU A 81 -16.97 21.26 -8.31
C LEU A 81 -16.51 19.83 -8.01
N TRP A 82 -16.78 19.34 -6.81
CA TRP A 82 -16.51 17.96 -6.41
C TRP A 82 -17.35 16.94 -7.19
N LEU A 83 -18.64 17.21 -7.40
CA LEU A 83 -19.50 16.38 -8.23
C LEU A 83 -19.02 16.34 -9.68
N LEU A 84 -18.62 17.49 -10.24
CA LEU A 84 -18.07 17.57 -11.59
C LEU A 84 -16.75 16.81 -11.72
N THR A 85 -15.86 16.88 -10.73
CA THR A 85 -14.59 16.14 -10.75
C THR A 85 -14.79 14.63 -10.60
N ILE A 86 -15.69 14.17 -9.72
CA ILE A 86 -16.08 12.75 -9.64
C ILE A 86 -16.71 12.29 -10.96
N ALA A 87 -17.63 13.06 -11.52
CA ALA A 87 -18.27 12.74 -12.79
C ALA A 87 -17.23 12.66 -13.91
N ALA A 88 -16.31 13.61 -13.99
CA ALA A 88 -15.23 13.63 -14.97
C ALA A 88 -14.27 12.44 -14.79
N LEU A 89 -13.90 12.08 -13.56
CA LEU A 89 -13.08 10.90 -13.27
C LEU A 89 -13.81 9.62 -13.64
N PHE A 90 -15.07 9.49 -13.25
CA PHE A 90 -15.90 8.33 -13.58
C PHE A 90 -16.06 8.17 -15.09
N TRP A 91 -16.30 9.27 -15.80
CA TRP A 91 -16.33 9.29 -17.26
C TRP A 91 -14.97 8.94 -17.85
N TYR A 92 -13.88 9.50 -17.34
CA TYR A 92 -12.52 9.20 -17.78
C TYR A 92 -12.17 7.71 -17.60
N PHE A 93 -12.52 7.11 -16.47
CA PHE A 93 -12.33 5.67 -16.21
C PHE A 93 -13.26 4.79 -17.05
N LYS A 94 -14.48 5.25 -17.37
CA LYS A 94 -15.43 4.52 -18.24
C LYS A 94 -15.09 4.65 -19.73
N LEU A 95 -14.55 5.79 -20.16
CA LEU A 95 -14.04 6.04 -21.51
C LEU A 95 -12.68 5.36 -21.74
N ARG A 96 -11.95 5.04 -20.67
CA ARG A 96 -10.94 3.98 -20.67
C ARG A 96 -11.62 2.61 -20.79
N LYS A 97 -12.39 2.42 -21.86
CA LYS A 97 -12.72 1.07 -22.33
C LYS A 97 -11.38 0.36 -22.53
N PRO A 98 -11.13 -0.82 -21.91
CA PRO A 98 -10.05 -1.66 -22.38
C PRO A 98 -10.28 -1.84 -23.88
N LYS A 99 -9.32 -1.39 -24.69
CA LYS A 99 -9.39 -1.40 -26.14
C LYS A 99 -9.91 -2.80 -26.54
N PRO A 100 -11.09 -2.93 -27.17
CA PRO A 100 -11.50 -4.22 -27.69
C PRO A 100 -10.39 -4.64 -28.65
N ARG A 101 -9.72 -5.74 -28.32
CA ARG A 101 -8.71 -6.32 -29.19
C ARG A 101 -9.44 -6.62 -30.51
N LYS A 102 -9.07 -5.86 -31.54
CA LYS A 102 -9.46 -6.11 -32.92
C LYS A 102 -9.21 -7.61 -33.20
N PRO A 103 -10.19 -8.39 -33.67
CA PRO A 103 -9.86 -9.66 -34.28
C PRO A 103 -9.10 -9.31 -35.56
N ALA A 104 -7.79 -9.51 -35.53
CA ALA A 104 -7.01 -9.55 -36.76
C ALA A 104 -7.32 -10.89 -37.42
N ASP A 105 -8.21 -10.85 -38.41
CA ASP A 105 -8.16 -11.79 -39.53
C ASP A 105 -6.88 -11.53 -40.32
N GLY A 106 -6.24 -12.62 -40.72
CA GLY A 106 -5.03 -12.58 -41.55
C GLY A 106 -3.91 -13.45 -41.01
N ASN A 107 -4.09 -14.76 -41.17
CA ASN A 107 -3.05 -15.78 -41.39
C ASN A 107 -1.62 -15.45 -40.90
N GLY A 108 -1.22 -16.01 -39.76
CA GLY A 108 0.15 -15.94 -39.26
C GLY A 108 0.25 -16.19 -37.76
N HIS A 109 0.45 -17.45 -37.39
CA HIS A 109 0.90 -17.94 -36.07
C HIS A 109 0.54 -17.09 -34.83
N LYS A 110 -0.63 -17.38 -34.24
CA LYS A 110 -0.89 -17.11 -32.82
C LYS A 110 -0.37 -18.29 -32.00
N PRO A 111 0.65 -18.15 -31.14
CA PRO A 111 1.01 -19.24 -30.26
C PRO A 111 0.18 -19.17 -28.97
N LEU A 112 -0.50 -20.29 -28.69
CA LEU A 112 -0.51 -20.93 -27.36
C LEU A 112 -1.30 -20.29 -26.20
N LEU A 113 -2.00 -19.15 -26.39
CA LEU A 113 -2.74 -18.51 -25.29
C LEU A 113 -4.26 -18.79 -25.28
N ASP A 114 -4.85 -19.21 -26.39
CA ASP A 114 -6.30 -19.44 -26.49
C ASP A 114 -6.73 -20.90 -26.28
N SER A 115 -5.84 -21.90 -26.35
CA SER A 115 -6.26 -23.32 -26.32
C SER A 115 -6.42 -23.96 -24.93
N LEU A 116 -6.39 -23.19 -23.84
CA LEU A 116 -6.54 -23.74 -22.47
C LEU A 116 -7.42 -22.85 -21.58
N GLU A 117 -8.56 -22.44 -22.12
CA GLU A 117 -9.67 -21.80 -21.40
C GLU A 117 -10.44 -22.84 -20.57
N ALA A 118 -9.91 -23.25 -19.40
CA ALA A 118 -10.75 -23.85 -18.35
C ALA A 118 -10.10 -23.83 -16.97
N VAL A 119 -8.78 -24.00 -16.87
CA VAL A 119 -8.12 -24.20 -15.57
C VAL A 119 -7.22 -23.02 -15.21
N THR A 120 -7.85 -21.93 -14.73
CA THR A 120 -7.24 -20.77 -14.04
C THR A 120 -6.91 -19.52 -14.87
N GLN A 121 -7.97 -18.83 -15.31
CA GLN A 121 -7.92 -17.39 -15.60
C GLN A 121 -7.21 -16.60 -14.47
N TYR A 122 -7.34 -17.04 -13.21
CA TYR A 122 -6.66 -16.48 -12.04
C TYR A 122 -5.14 -16.68 -12.05
N GLY A 123 -4.63 -17.83 -12.48
CA GLY A 123 -3.20 -18.12 -12.55
C GLY A 123 -2.48 -17.23 -13.57
N ARG A 124 -3.11 -17.01 -14.73
CA ARG A 124 -2.58 -16.10 -15.77
C ARG A 124 -2.58 -14.63 -15.34
N LEU A 125 -3.65 -14.18 -14.67
CA LEU A 125 -3.72 -12.82 -14.14
C LEU A 125 -2.65 -12.56 -13.08
N ARG A 126 -2.40 -13.54 -12.20
CA ARG A 126 -1.36 -13.45 -11.17
C ARG A 126 0.05 -13.49 -11.78
N CYS A 127 0.30 -14.39 -12.74
CA CYS A 127 1.54 -14.42 -13.52
C CYS A 127 1.81 -13.08 -14.22
N ARG A 128 0.79 -12.47 -14.83
CA ARG A 128 0.92 -11.14 -15.45
C ARG A 128 1.31 -10.06 -14.45
N LYS A 129 0.77 -10.11 -13.22
CA LYS A 129 1.16 -9.18 -12.15
C LYS A 129 2.61 -9.38 -11.73
N VAL A 130 3.10 -10.62 -11.68
CA VAL A 130 4.52 -10.90 -11.43
C VAL A 130 5.39 -10.29 -12.53
N ILE A 131 5.09 -10.56 -13.79
CA ILE A 131 5.83 -10.03 -14.94
C ILE A 131 5.83 -8.50 -14.92
N GLN A 132 4.70 -7.87 -14.58
CA GLN A 132 4.60 -6.42 -14.48
C GLN A 132 5.48 -5.87 -13.34
N ALA A 133 5.40 -6.46 -12.15
CA ALA A 133 6.19 -6.02 -11.00
C ALA A 133 7.69 -6.21 -11.23
N ALA A 134 8.07 -7.33 -11.86
CA ALA A 134 9.44 -7.62 -12.26
C ALA A 134 9.94 -6.59 -13.29
N ARG A 135 9.17 -6.29 -14.35
CA ARG A 135 9.54 -5.27 -15.34
C ARG A 135 9.64 -3.85 -14.78
N SER A 136 8.92 -3.54 -13.70
CA SER A 136 9.06 -2.27 -12.99
C SER A 136 10.29 -2.20 -12.07
N ASN A 137 11.13 -3.24 -12.07
CA ASN A 137 12.32 -3.40 -11.24
C ASN A 137 12.08 -3.10 -9.75
N ASN A 138 10.91 -3.49 -9.25
CA ASN A 138 10.53 -3.29 -7.85
C ASN A 138 10.55 -4.64 -7.12
N PRO A 139 11.58 -4.95 -6.33
CA PRO A 139 11.78 -6.28 -5.77
C PRO A 139 10.71 -6.62 -4.70
N GLN A 140 10.25 -5.65 -3.92
CA GLN A 140 9.18 -5.85 -2.93
C GLN A 140 7.84 -6.18 -3.61
N ALA A 141 7.50 -5.44 -4.67
CA ALA A 141 6.30 -5.72 -5.46
C ALA A 141 6.40 -7.08 -6.17
N ALA A 142 7.57 -7.41 -6.71
CA ALA A 142 7.83 -8.68 -7.37
C ALA A 142 7.63 -9.85 -6.41
N ARG A 143 8.21 -9.79 -5.20
CA ARG A 143 8.01 -10.79 -4.12
C ARG A 143 6.54 -11.04 -3.83
N ASN A 144 5.79 -9.97 -3.53
CA ASN A 144 4.40 -10.09 -3.12
C ASN A 144 3.52 -10.67 -4.23
N ALA A 145 3.81 -10.32 -5.48
CA ALA A 145 3.15 -10.93 -6.63
C ALA A 145 3.55 -12.40 -6.78
N LEU A 146 4.82 -12.74 -6.53
CA LEU A 146 5.38 -14.09 -6.66
C LEU A 146 4.73 -15.07 -5.68
N LEU A 147 4.57 -14.69 -4.42
CA LEU A 147 3.92 -15.54 -3.40
C LEU A 147 2.48 -15.87 -3.79
N LYS A 148 1.71 -14.84 -4.18
CA LYS A 148 0.33 -15.02 -4.66
C LYS A 148 0.24 -15.88 -5.91
N TRP A 149 1.22 -15.77 -6.81
CA TRP A 149 1.30 -16.63 -7.97
C TRP A 149 1.65 -18.08 -7.58
N GLY A 150 2.60 -18.27 -6.67
CA GLY A 150 2.98 -19.56 -6.10
C GLY A 150 1.79 -20.32 -5.51
N GLU A 151 0.97 -19.65 -4.68
CA GLU A 151 -0.29 -20.22 -4.15
C GLU A 151 -1.24 -20.72 -5.23
N SER A 152 -1.27 -20.06 -6.40
CA SER A 152 -2.17 -20.45 -7.49
C SER A 152 -1.64 -21.58 -8.36
N VAL A 153 -0.32 -21.77 -8.39
CA VAL A 153 0.35 -22.82 -9.16
C VAL A 153 0.53 -24.08 -8.34
N PHE A 154 0.78 -23.94 -7.04
CA PHE A 154 0.99 -25.03 -6.08
C PHE A 154 -0.04 -24.95 -4.95
N PRO A 155 -1.33 -25.23 -5.21
CA PRO A 155 -2.37 -25.18 -4.18
C PRO A 155 -2.17 -26.23 -3.07
N GLU A 156 -1.46 -27.32 -3.36
CA GLU A 156 -1.21 -28.42 -2.39
C GLU A 156 -0.10 -28.10 -1.38
N VAL A 157 0.87 -27.27 -1.77
CA VAL A 157 2.01 -26.88 -0.95
C VAL A 157 1.80 -25.44 -0.55
N GLN A 158 1.31 -25.18 0.66
CA GLN A 158 1.04 -23.81 1.11
C GLN A 158 2.30 -22.94 1.03
N ILE A 159 2.37 -22.05 0.03
CA ILE A 159 3.53 -21.19 -0.22
C ILE A 159 3.45 -19.94 0.66
N HIS A 160 4.16 -19.95 1.79
CA HIS A 160 4.22 -18.80 2.72
C HIS A 160 5.49 -17.94 2.57
N SER A 161 6.50 -18.41 1.83
CA SER A 161 7.77 -17.70 1.65
C SER A 161 8.38 -17.95 0.27
N LEU A 162 9.29 -17.05 -0.17
CA LEU A 162 10.02 -17.22 -1.42
C LEU A 162 10.91 -18.47 -1.37
N SER A 163 11.50 -18.77 -0.21
CA SER A 163 12.31 -19.99 -0.01
C SER A 163 11.48 -21.25 -0.19
N SER A 164 10.24 -21.27 0.33
CA SER A 164 9.31 -22.38 0.12
C SER A 164 8.92 -22.53 -1.35
N LEU A 165 8.79 -21.42 -2.07
CA LEU A 165 8.51 -21.45 -3.50
C LEU A 165 9.71 -21.96 -4.31
N VAL A 166 10.94 -21.54 -3.97
CA VAL A 166 12.17 -22.02 -4.62
C VAL A 166 12.29 -23.54 -4.53
N GLN A 167 11.87 -24.16 -3.42
CA GLN A 167 11.88 -25.63 -3.29
C GLN A 167 10.92 -26.36 -4.25
N GLN A 168 9.92 -25.66 -4.80
CA GLN A 168 8.95 -26.21 -5.76
C GLN A 168 9.29 -25.82 -7.21
N LEU A 169 10.30 -24.98 -7.40
CA LEU A 169 10.73 -24.48 -8.69
C LEU A 169 12.09 -25.10 -9.03
N ASP A 170 12.28 -25.42 -10.30
CA ASP A 170 13.54 -25.97 -10.79
C ASP A 170 14.18 -25.05 -11.84
N GLY A 171 15.50 -25.16 -11.96
CA GLY A 171 16.29 -24.54 -13.03
C GLY A 171 16.35 -23.01 -12.93
N ALA A 172 16.37 -22.35 -14.09
CA ALA A 172 16.63 -20.91 -14.20
C ALA A 172 15.65 -20.04 -13.41
N LEU A 173 14.39 -20.47 -13.28
CA LEU A 173 13.40 -19.71 -12.51
C LEU A 173 13.70 -19.71 -11.00
N ALA A 174 14.13 -20.84 -10.44
CA ALA A 174 14.49 -20.94 -9.03
C ALA A 174 15.65 -20.00 -8.69
N THR A 175 16.68 -19.97 -9.54
CA THR A 175 17.84 -19.08 -9.40
C THR A 175 17.44 -17.61 -9.41
N GLU A 176 16.54 -17.19 -10.30
CA GLU A 176 16.08 -15.80 -10.35
C GLU A 176 15.23 -15.40 -9.13
N VAL A 177 14.43 -16.32 -8.59
CA VAL A 177 13.70 -16.09 -7.34
C VAL A 177 14.68 -15.98 -6.15
N GLU A 178 15.76 -16.75 -6.16
CA GLU A 178 16.79 -16.68 -5.13
C GLU A 178 17.60 -15.37 -5.20
N LYS A 179 17.98 -14.92 -6.40
CA LYS A 179 18.56 -13.57 -6.61
C LYS A 179 17.64 -12.47 -6.10
N LEU A 180 16.33 -12.57 -6.35
CA LEU A 180 15.33 -11.66 -5.81
C LEU A 180 15.31 -11.69 -4.27
N ASN A 181 15.40 -12.88 -3.68
CA ASN A 181 15.41 -13.03 -2.23
C ASN A 181 16.68 -12.40 -1.62
N LEU A 182 17.84 -12.61 -2.25
CA LEU A 182 19.11 -12.00 -1.86
C LEU A 182 19.07 -10.47 -1.97
N SER A 183 18.53 -9.90 -3.06
CA SER A 183 18.45 -8.44 -3.21
C SER A 183 17.52 -7.77 -2.18
N LEU A 184 16.59 -8.52 -1.58
CA LEU A 184 15.70 -8.03 -0.55
C LEU A 184 16.27 -8.09 0.87
N TYR A 185 17.25 -8.95 1.11
CA TYR A 185 17.70 -9.30 2.47
C TYR A 185 19.21 -9.28 2.68
N SER A 186 20.00 -9.17 1.62
CA SER A 186 21.45 -9.05 1.70
C SER A 186 21.84 -7.61 2.04
N ILE A 187 22.92 -7.48 2.82
CA ILE A 187 23.57 -6.19 3.11
C ILE A 187 24.21 -5.63 1.84
N ASP A 188 24.68 -6.52 0.96
CA ASP A 188 25.14 -6.20 -0.38
C ASP A 188 24.13 -6.76 -1.39
N PRO A 189 23.13 -5.96 -1.82
CA PRO A 189 22.17 -6.40 -2.80
C PRO A 189 22.88 -6.49 -4.15
N GLY A 190 23.26 -7.70 -4.54
CA GLY A 190 23.77 -7.96 -5.88
C GLY A 190 22.80 -7.47 -6.97
N GLU A 191 23.28 -7.38 -8.20
CA GLU A 191 22.49 -6.88 -9.34
C GLU A 191 21.31 -7.81 -9.65
N TRP A 192 20.15 -7.50 -9.06
CA TRP A 192 18.89 -8.13 -9.43
C TRP A 192 18.24 -7.34 -10.56
N SER A 193 17.93 -8.05 -11.65
CA SER A 193 17.22 -7.50 -12.79
C SER A 193 15.85 -8.17 -12.94
N GLY A 194 14.79 -7.40 -12.74
CA GLY A 194 13.45 -7.94 -12.89
C GLY A 194 13.08 -8.35 -14.33
N SER A 195 13.85 -7.96 -15.36
CA SER A 195 13.66 -8.51 -16.72
C SER A 195 14.07 -9.98 -16.82
N GLU A 196 15.17 -10.38 -16.17
CA GLU A 196 15.67 -11.77 -16.16
C GLU A 196 14.65 -12.70 -15.47
N LEU A 197 14.08 -12.25 -14.35
CA LEU A 197 13.00 -12.95 -13.66
C LEU A 197 11.77 -13.11 -14.57
N ALA A 198 11.35 -12.05 -15.27
CA ALA A 198 10.19 -12.09 -16.15
C ALA A 198 10.37 -13.08 -17.31
N GLU A 199 11.57 -13.12 -17.91
CA GLU A 199 11.90 -14.06 -18.98
C GLU A 199 11.91 -15.50 -18.48
N SER A 200 12.47 -15.75 -17.31
CA SER A 200 12.53 -17.08 -16.70
C SER A 200 11.13 -17.64 -16.40
N ILE A 201 10.20 -16.78 -15.95
CA ILE A 201 8.79 -17.16 -15.74
C ILE A 201 8.11 -17.54 -17.06
N LEU A 202 8.35 -16.76 -18.13
CA LEU A 202 7.78 -17.02 -19.45
C LEU A 202 8.29 -18.34 -20.03
N LYS A 203 9.60 -18.59 -19.93
CA LYS A 203 10.23 -19.84 -20.36
C LYS A 203 9.65 -21.04 -19.61
N TRP A 204 9.59 -20.96 -18.27
CA TRP A 204 9.02 -22.02 -17.43
C TRP A 204 7.56 -22.36 -17.81
N HIS A 205 6.73 -21.34 -18.05
CA HIS A 205 5.34 -21.54 -18.42
C HIS A 205 5.20 -22.24 -19.79
N ASN A 206 6.03 -21.85 -20.77
CA ASN A 206 6.03 -22.45 -22.09
C ASN A 206 6.48 -23.92 -22.04
N SER A 207 7.51 -24.25 -21.26
CA SER A 207 7.98 -25.64 -21.08
C SER A 207 6.90 -26.53 -20.47
N LYS A 208 6.25 -26.08 -19.39
CA LYS A 208 5.13 -26.82 -18.75
C LYS A 208 3.99 -27.11 -19.72
N ASN A 209 3.66 -26.17 -20.60
CA ASN A 209 2.58 -26.33 -21.57
C ASN A 209 2.96 -27.31 -22.70
N GLN A 210 4.23 -27.31 -23.12
CA GLN A 210 4.73 -28.25 -24.12
C GLN A 210 4.71 -29.70 -23.61
N ASP A 211 5.04 -29.91 -22.33
CA ASP A 211 4.98 -31.24 -21.71
C ASP A 211 3.55 -31.77 -21.60
N GLN A 212 2.59 -30.91 -21.24
CA GLN A 212 1.16 -31.25 -21.21
C GLN A 212 0.64 -31.64 -22.60
N HIS A 213 1.02 -30.91 -23.65
CA HIS A 213 0.61 -31.23 -25.02
C HIS A 213 1.18 -32.59 -25.48
N LYS A 214 2.45 -32.86 -25.19
CA LYS A 214 3.08 -34.16 -25.49
C LYS A 214 2.45 -35.31 -24.70
N GLN A 215 2.03 -35.08 -23.46
CA GLN A 215 1.32 -36.09 -22.66
C GLN A 215 -0.08 -36.37 -23.21
N ALA A 216 -0.82 -35.34 -23.62
CA ALA A 216 -2.15 -35.51 -24.23
C ALA A 216 -2.09 -36.28 -25.57
N GLU A 217 -1.05 -36.05 -26.38
CA GLU A 217 -0.83 -36.73 -27.65
C GLU A 217 -0.37 -38.20 -27.50
N ARG A 218 0.20 -38.56 -26.33
CA ARG A 218 0.61 -39.94 -26.00
C ARG A 218 -0.52 -40.82 -25.47
N LEU A 219 -1.68 -40.24 -25.17
CA LEU A 219 -2.86 -41.01 -24.77
C LEU A 219 -3.63 -41.40 -26.05
N PRO A 220 -3.87 -42.70 -26.32
CA PRO A 220 -4.58 -43.12 -27.51
C PRO A 220 -6.00 -42.52 -27.52
N PRO A 221 -6.51 -42.06 -28.69
CA PRO A 221 -7.83 -41.47 -28.77
C PRO A 221 -8.87 -42.49 -28.30
N LEU A 222 -9.65 -42.13 -27.28
CA LEU A 222 -10.76 -42.96 -26.82
C LEU A 222 -11.71 -43.14 -28.02
N ASN A 223 -11.88 -44.40 -28.45
CA ASN A 223 -12.70 -44.83 -29.57
C ASN A 223 -13.96 -43.98 -29.75
N LYS A 224 -14.17 -43.49 -30.98
CA LYS A 224 -15.52 -43.17 -31.45
C LYS A 224 -16.00 -44.39 -32.25
N LEU A 225 -16.91 -45.15 -31.63
CA LEU A 225 -17.86 -46.03 -32.29
C LEU A 225 -18.74 -45.22 -33.26
#